data_AF-A0A9D4LWX0-F1
#
_entry.id   AF-A0A9D4LWX0-F1
#
_cell.length_a   1.000
_cell.length_b   1.000
_cell.length_c   1.000
_cell.angle_alpha   90.00
_cell.angle_beta   90.00
_cell.angle_gamma   90.00
#
_symmetry.space_group_name_H-M   'P 1'
#
loop_
_entity.id
_entity.type
_entity.pdbx_description
1 polymer ?
#
loop_
_entity_poly.entity_id
_entity_poly.type
_entity_poly.pdbx_seq_one_letter_code
_entity_poly.pdbx_strand_id
1 'polypeptide(L)'
;MVKNDVLNPHKKEVSSYTLKNIVLWIAENNPQSLFHERRLLHWLHVALGALRVALNTRELPYYMIPDRNLMAASELDEEQQSLWISTIKEMINEGPRMILRLPKIRQALIAHPEPFR
;
A
#
# COMPACT_ATOMS: atom_id res chain seq x y z
N MET A 1 -13.89 5.03 -37.05
CA MET A 1 -13.40 5.87 -35.94
C MET A 1 -13.39 5.02 -34.69
N VAL A 2 -12.29 4.31 -34.43
CA VAL A 2 -12.14 3.45 -33.25
C VAL A 2 -11.83 4.35 -32.07
N LYS A 3 -12.62 4.20 -30.99
CA LYS A 3 -12.55 5.01 -29.76
C LYS A 3 -11.13 5.04 -29.19
N ASN A 4 -10.45 6.16 -29.37
CA ASN A 4 -9.18 6.47 -28.69
C ASN A 4 -9.34 6.68 -27.17
N ASP A 5 -10.57 6.66 -26.65
CA ASP A 5 -10.88 6.82 -25.22
C ASP A 5 -10.53 5.60 -24.35
N VAL A 6 -10.14 4.47 -24.95
CA VAL A 6 -9.69 3.28 -24.19
C VAL A 6 -8.19 3.39 -23.83
N LEU A 7 -7.45 4.33 -24.44
CA LEU A 7 -5.99 4.43 -24.32
C LEU A 7 -5.51 5.67 -23.56
N ASN A 8 -6.36 6.30 -22.74
CA ASN A 8 -5.90 7.33 -21.81
C ASN A 8 -5.70 6.72 -20.42
N PRO A 9 -4.48 6.28 -20.05
CA PRO A 9 -4.13 6.02 -18.66
C PRO A 9 -4.00 7.37 -17.95
N HIS A 10 -5.12 8.07 -17.78
CA HIS A 10 -5.13 9.30 -17.01
C HIS A 10 -4.99 8.93 -15.53
N LYS A 11 -3.75 9.11 -15.07
CA LYS A 11 -3.16 9.01 -13.73
C LYS A 11 -2.38 7.72 -13.50
N LYS A 12 -1.06 7.78 -13.72
CA LYS A 12 -0.10 6.78 -13.23
C LYS A 12 0.02 6.91 -11.71
N GLU A 13 -0.95 6.37 -11.00
CA GLU A 13 -1.07 6.40 -9.53
C GLU A 13 -0.19 5.32 -8.86
N VAL A 14 -0.11 5.36 -7.52
CA VAL A 14 0.40 4.24 -6.72
C VAL A 14 -0.40 2.98 -7.09
N SER A 15 0.24 2.06 -7.80
CA SER A 15 -0.43 0.87 -8.32
C SER A 15 -0.35 -0.31 -7.35
N SER A 16 -1.18 -1.33 -7.58
CA SER A 16 -1.04 -2.61 -6.90
C SER A 16 0.34 -3.25 -7.10
N TYR A 17 1.03 -2.92 -8.20
CA TYR A 17 2.39 -3.36 -8.47
C TYR A 17 3.43 -2.73 -7.52
N THR A 18 3.25 -1.45 -7.17
CA THR A 18 4.06 -0.76 -6.15
C THR A 18 3.93 -1.48 -4.80
N LEU A 19 2.70 -1.80 -4.40
CA LEU A 19 2.42 -2.52 -3.15
C LEU A 19 3.02 -3.94 -3.15
N LYS A 20 2.93 -4.67 -4.27
CA LYS A 20 3.57 -6.00 -4.40
C LYS A 20 5.06 -5.93 -4.14
N ASN A 21 5.76 -4.94 -4.71
CA ASN A 21 7.19 -4.77 -4.51
C ASN A 21 7.55 -4.47 -3.05
N ILE A 22 6.76 -3.63 -2.39
CA ILE A 22 6.93 -3.37 -0.95
C ILE A 22 6.78 -4.65 -0.15
N VAL A 23 5.76 -5.46 -0.41
CA VAL A 23 5.54 -6.73 0.28
C VAL A 23 6.68 -7.72 0.04
N LEU A 24 7.18 -7.81 -1.20
CA LEU A 24 8.33 -8.66 -1.54
C LEU A 24 9.59 -8.25 -0.78
N TRP A 25 9.89 -6.94 -0.73
CA TRP A 25 11.02 -6.43 0.06
C TRP A 25 10.85 -6.67 1.56
N ILE A 26 9.64 -6.55 2.10
CA ILE A 26 9.37 -6.86 3.50
C ILE A 26 9.61 -8.35 3.77
N ALA A 27 9.13 -9.23 2.89
CA ALA A 27 9.32 -10.67 3.01
C ALA A 27 10.81 -11.06 2.95
N GLU A 28 11.58 -10.45 2.05
CA GLU A 28 13.01 -10.70 1.89
C GLU A 28 13.82 -10.32 3.15
N ASN A 29 13.51 -9.16 3.74
CA ASN A 29 14.30 -8.58 4.82
C ASN A 29 13.93 -9.10 6.22
N ASN A 30 12.96 -10.02 6.34
CA ASN A 30 12.47 -10.49 7.62
C ASN A 30 12.41 -12.01 7.67
N PRO A 31 12.82 -12.66 8.79
CA PRO A 31 12.69 -14.10 8.95
C PRO A 31 11.25 -14.59 8.83
N GLN A 32 11.07 -15.76 8.20
CA GLN A 32 9.75 -16.38 8.02
C GLN A 32 8.99 -16.59 9.34
N SER A 33 9.71 -16.84 10.45
CA SER A 33 9.14 -17.03 11.79
C SER A 33 8.37 -15.81 12.32
N LEU A 34 8.58 -14.63 11.75
CA LEU A 34 7.86 -13.41 12.14
C LEU A 34 6.50 -13.25 11.41
N PHE A 35 6.24 -14.04 10.36
CA PHE A 35 5.01 -14.00 9.59
C PHE A 35 3.97 -14.98 10.15
N HIS A 36 3.17 -14.51 11.10
CA HIS A 36 2.05 -15.26 11.66
C HIS A 36 0.82 -14.37 11.81
N GLU A 37 -0.37 -14.99 11.84
CA GLU A 37 -1.68 -14.32 11.81
C GLU A 37 -1.84 -13.22 12.88
N ARG A 38 -1.34 -13.45 14.10
CA ARG A 38 -1.42 -12.46 15.20
C ARG A 38 -0.64 -11.17 14.92
N ARG A 39 0.26 -11.17 13.93
CA ARG A 39 1.03 -9.99 13.48
C ARG A 39 0.53 -9.42 12.14
N LEU A 40 -0.62 -9.87 11.62
CA LEU A 40 -1.15 -9.37 10.35
C LEU A 40 -1.27 -7.83 10.34
N LEU A 41 -1.84 -7.25 11.40
CA LEU A 41 -2.00 -5.80 11.53
C LEU A 41 -0.66 -5.08 11.64
N HIS A 42 0.32 -5.70 12.31
CA HIS A 42 1.67 -5.18 12.37
C HIS A 42 2.31 -5.11 10.98
N TRP A 43 2.21 -6.19 10.19
CA TRP A 43 2.77 -6.20 8.83
C TRP A 43 2.07 -5.25 7.86
N LEU A 44 0.76 -5.07 8.02
CA LEU A 44 0.03 -4.01 7.31
C LEU A 44 0.60 -2.63 7.65
N HIS A 45 0.85 -2.36 8.93
CA HIS A 45 1.43 -1.09 9.38
C HIS A 45 2.86 -0.88 8.86
N VAL A 46 3.68 -1.93 8.86
CA VAL A 46 5.03 -1.91 8.26
C VAL A 46 4.96 -1.60 6.77
N ALA A 47 4.04 -2.22 6.02
CA ALA A 47 3.86 -1.97 4.59
C ALA A 47 3.42 -0.53 4.30
N LEU A 48 2.50 0.04 5.10
CA LEU A 48 2.12 1.44 5.01
C LEU A 48 3.30 2.37 5.32
N GLY A 49 4.11 2.04 6.32
CA GLY A 49 5.32 2.76 6.66
C GLY A 49 6.32 2.78 5.50
N ALA A 50 6.58 1.62 4.90
CA ALA A 50 7.46 1.49 3.74
C ALA A 50 6.93 2.28 2.53
N LEU A 51 5.62 2.23 2.26
CA LEU A 51 5.01 3.03 1.20
C LEU A 51 5.18 4.53 1.44
N ARG A 52 4.98 4.99 2.69
CA ARG A 52 5.18 6.40 3.05
C ARG A 52 6.63 6.84 2.83
N VAL A 53 7.60 6.01 3.21
CA VAL A 53 9.02 6.28 2.97
C VAL A 53 9.31 6.36 1.47
N ALA A 54 8.80 5.41 0.69
CA ALA A 54 8.97 5.41 -0.76
C ALA A 54 8.36 6.65 -1.43
N LEU A 55 7.19 7.11 -0.96
CA LEU A 55 6.58 8.36 -1.39
C LEU A 55 7.42 9.57 -1.00
N ASN A 56 7.92 9.66 0.23
CA ASN A 56 8.74 10.80 0.68
C ASN A 56 10.07 10.91 -0.06
N THR A 57 10.72 9.77 -0.29
CA THR A 57 12.04 9.70 -0.94
C THR A 57 11.96 9.70 -2.46
N ARG A 58 10.77 9.44 -3.03
CA ARG A 58 10.56 9.12 -4.44
C ARG A 58 11.42 7.93 -4.90
N GLU A 59 11.66 6.97 -4.00
CA GLU A 59 12.47 5.80 -4.25
C GLU A 59 11.76 4.51 -3.84
N LEU A 60 11.67 3.57 -4.77
CA LEU A 60 11.34 2.17 -4.49
C LEU A 60 12.08 1.29 -5.49
N PRO A 61 13.15 0.59 -5.07
CA PRO A 61 13.81 -0.39 -5.91
C PRO A 61 12.83 -1.45 -6.42
N TYR A 62 12.88 -1.75 -7.71
CA TYR A 62 12.12 -2.87 -8.26
C TYR A 62 12.72 -4.18 -7.73
N TYR A 63 11.89 -5.03 -7.14
CA TYR A 63 12.33 -6.25 -6.46
C TYR A 63 13.18 -7.18 -7.35
N MET A 64 12.80 -7.36 -8.61
CA MET A 64 13.56 -8.25 -9.51
C MET A 64 14.78 -7.57 -10.16
N ILE A 65 14.83 -6.23 -10.19
CA ILE A 65 15.94 -5.47 -10.78
C ILE A 65 16.17 -4.23 -9.89
N PRO A 66 16.96 -4.36 -8.81
CA PRO A 66 17.08 -3.31 -7.78
C PRO A 66 17.53 -1.94 -8.31
N ASP A 67 18.31 -1.93 -9.40
CA ASP A 67 18.78 -0.68 -10.04
C ASP A 67 17.64 0.15 -10.67
N ARG A 68 16.46 -0.46 -10.89
CA ARG A 68 15.29 0.23 -11.44
C ARG A 68 14.44 0.81 -10.31
N ASN A 69 14.33 2.13 -10.24
CA ASN A 69 13.41 2.81 -9.32
C ASN A 69 11.96 2.82 -9.90
N LEU A 70 11.03 2.21 -9.17
CA LEU A 70 9.60 2.20 -9.52
C LEU A 70 8.89 3.53 -9.25
N MET A 71 9.34 4.29 -8.26
CA MET A 71 8.76 5.61 -7.95
C MET A 71 9.22 6.68 -8.94
N ALA A 72 10.40 6.52 -9.55
CA ALA A 72 10.85 7.38 -10.64
C ALA A 72 9.93 7.31 -11.88
N ALA A 73 9.25 6.18 -12.08
CA ALA A 73 8.26 6.02 -13.15
C ALA A 73 6.85 6.50 -12.76
N SER A 74 6.63 6.89 -11.50
CA SER A 74 5.35 7.45 -11.05
C SER A 74 5.28 8.91 -11.47
N GLU A 75 4.23 9.29 -12.21
CA GLU A 75 3.95 10.67 -12.60
C GLU A 75 3.04 11.35 -11.58
N LEU A 76 3.18 11.00 -10.29
CA LEU A 76 2.46 11.67 -9.21
C LEU A 76 2.90 13.14 -9.17
N ASP A 77 1.95 14.05 -9.33
CA ASP A 77 2.19 15.47 -9.06
C ASP A 77 2.38 15.70 -7.54
N GLU A 78 2.86 16.89 -7.17
CA GLU A 78 3.16 17.22 -5.77
C GLU A 78 1.92 17.20 -4.87
N GLU A 79 0.76 17.57 -5.42
CA GLU A 79 -0.51 17.58 -4.70
C GLU A 79 -0.96 16.15 -4.39
N GLN A 80 -0.94 15.26 -5.38
CA GLN A 80 -1.25 13.84 -5.25
C GLN A 80 -0.29 13.17 -4.28
N GLN A 81 1.02 13.44 -4.39
CA GLN A 81 2.02 12.90 -3.48
C GLN A 81 1.74 13.33 -2.03
N SER A 82 1.46 14.61 -1.81
CA SER A 82 1.13 15.15 -0.48
C SER A 82 -0.15 14.56 0.09
N LEU A 83 -1.17 14.39 -0.75
CA LEU A 83 -2.43 13.75 -0.38
C LEU A 83 -2.19 12.30 0.06
N TRP A 84 -1.48 11.51 -0.74
CA TRP A 84 -1.13 10.13 -0.40
C TRP A 84 -0.34 10.03 0.91
N ILE A 85 0.66 10.89 1.11
CA ILE A 85 1.43 10.93 2.35
C ILE A 85 0.54 11.25 3.55
N SER A 86 -0.36 12.23 3.44
CA SER A 86 -1.30 12.59 4.51
C SER A 86 -2.25 11.43 4.82
N THR A 87 -2.86 10.84 3.80
CA THR A 87 -3.79 9.70 3.95
C THR A 87 -3.10 8.52 4.64
N ILE A 88 -1.89 8.16 4.19
CA ILE A 88 -1.15 7.05 4.80
C ILE A 88 -0.76 7.39 6.25
N LYS A 89 -0.36 8.63 6.52
CA LYS A 89 -0.04 9.08 7.89
C LYS A 89 -1.25 8.97 8.82
N GLU A 90 -2.43 9.37 8.37
CA GLU A 90 -3.68 9.21 9.12
C GLU A 90 -3.99 7.72 9.38
N MET A 91 -3.89 6.88 8.35
CA MET A 91 -4.11 5.43 8.48
C MET A 91 -3.15 4.80 9.49
N ILE A 92 -1.87 5.18 9.45
CA ILE A 92 -0.84 4.74 10.41
C ILE A 92 -1.18 5.19 11.84
N ASN A 93 -1.62 6.43 12.02
CA ASN A 93 -1.94 7.01 13.33
C ASN A 93 -3.20 6.40 13.96
N GLU A 94 -4.19 6.03 13.13
CA GLU A 94 -5.40 5.34 13.59
C GLU A 94 -5.15 3.89 14.00
N GLY A 95 -4.05 3.31 13.52
CA GLY A 95 -3.69 1.93 13.81
C GLY A 95 -4.79 0.96 13.37
N PRO A 96 -5.09 -0.10 14.14
CA PRO A 96 -6.08 -1.12 13.77
C PRO A 96 -7.47 -0.58 13.40
N ARG A 97 -7.87 0.58 13.93
CA ARG A 97 -9.19 1.17 13.68
C ARG A 97 -9.38 1.57 12.22
N MET A 98 -8.30 1.81 11.47
CA MET A 98 -8.36 2.14 10.04
C MET A 98 -9.12 1.09 9.22
N ILE A 99 -9.08 -0.18 9.65
CA ILE A 99 -9.70 -1.30 8.96
C ILE A 99 -11.23 -1.19 8.97
N LEU A 100 -11.80 -0.56 9.99
CA LEU A 100 -13.24 -0.32 10.10
C LEU A 100 -13.75 0.68 9.04
N ARG A 101 -12.85 1.47 8.44
CA ARG A 101 -13.18 2.35 7.30
C ARG A 101 -13.41 1.57 6.02
N LEU A 102 -12.85 0.36 5.90
CA LEU A 102 -12.97 -0.46 4.71
C LEU A 102 -14.38 -1.07 4.65
N PRO A 103 -15.23 -0.68 3.67
CA PRO A 103 -16.64 -1.07 3.66
C PRO A 103 -16.85 -2.58 3.67
N LYS A 104 -15.99 -3.31 2.95
CA LYS A 104 -16.02 -4.78 2.91
C LYS A 104 -15.75 -5.41 4.26
N ILE A 105 -14.79 -4.88 5.01
CA ILE A 105 -14.46 -5.43 6.34
C ILE A 105 -15.53 -5.02 7.35
N ARG A 106 -16.01 -3.78 7.28
CA ARG A 106 -17.16 -3.34 8.09
C ARG A 106 -18.37 -4.24 7.87
N GLN A 107 -18.71 -4.55 6.61
CA GLN A 107 -19.80 -5.46 6.26
C GLN A 107 -19.55 -6.88 6.76
N ALA A 108 -18.33 -7.41 6.61
CA ALA A 108 -17.97 -8.73 7.10
C ALA A 108 -18.10 -8.85 8.63
N LEU A 109 -17.69 -7.82 9.38
CA LEU A 109 -17.84 -7.76 10.83
C LEU A 109 -19.30 -7.65 11.28
N ILE A 110 -20.16 -6.96 10.51
CA ILE A 110 -21.60 -6.89 10.78
C ILE A 110 -22.27 -8.24 10.48
N ALA A 111 -21.86 -8.92 9.40
CA ALA A 111 -22.39 -10.21 9.00
C ALA A 111 -21.94 -11.36 9.91
N HIS A 112 -20.77 -11.23 10.54
CA HIS A 112 -20.19 -12.21 11.45
C HIS A 112 -19.72 -11.52 12.74
N PRO A 113 -20.64 -11.21 13.68
CA PRO A 113 -20.34 -10.44 14.89
C PRO A 113 -19.42 -11.18 15.89
N GLU A 114 -19.18 -12.48 15.72
CA GLU A 114 -18.29 -13.29 16.55
C GLU A 114 -17.01 -13.63 15.78
N PRO A 115 -15.86 -12.99 16.11
CA PRO A 115 -14.59 -13.69 15.93
C PRO A 115 -13.60 -13.53 17.11
N PHE A 116 -14.01 -12.96 18.25
CA PHE A 116 -13.10 -12.69 19.38
C PHE A 116 -13.65 -13.27 20.70
N ARG A 117 -13.61 -14.60 20.84
CA ARG A 117 -13.55 -15.29 22.14
C ARG A 117 -12.21 -15.98 22.28
#